data_AF-A0A0C9XL11-F1
#
_entry.id   AF-A0A0C9XL11-F1
#
_cell.length_a   1.000
_cell.length_b   1.000
_cell.length_c   1.000
_cell.angle_alpha   90.00
_cell.angle_beta   90.00
_cell.angle_gamma   90.00
#
_symmetry.space_group_name_H-M   'P 1'
#
loop_
_entity.id
_entity.type
_entity.pdbx_description
1 polymer ?
#
loop_
_entity_poly.entity_id
_entity_poly.type
_entity_poly.pdbx_seq_one_letter_code
_entity_poly.pdbx_strand_id
1 'polypeptide(L)'
;MSASTFPDCAMCNNPATFRCSSCRCRNLYCSTSCQRADWKLHKLLCSSRPSFETPPTASSRRAIVFLTNGEVKFTWETTEMKTDNDDGVIWESPVGIEKYFGGQRSHTKLYHNNIVRGRSLKEIIDLCFNDDFSVDGSEKNLAVCKVVQGMDDGGAVWRAPLRALKQTKSWVGNQRSRMNETPGYGHMDMGDLREVVDYLTSWKRATMET
;
A
#
# COMPACT_ATOMS: atom_id res chain seq x y z
N MET A 1 29.32 -4.90 3.71
CA MET A 1 27.90 -4.92 3.28
C MET A 1 27.06 -4.67 4.51
N SER A 2 26.49 -3.48 4.67
CA SER A 2 25.65 -3.19 5.84
C SER A 2 24.33 -3.94 5.69
N ALA A 3 23.97 -4.77 6.66
CA ALA A 3 22.67 -5.43 6.68
C ALA A 3 21.58 -4.35 6.74
N SER A 4 20.57 -4.44 5.87
CA SER A 4 19.36 -3.63 6.00
C SER A 4 18.81 -3.84 7.40
N THR A 5 18.62 -2.76 8.16
CA THR A 5 18.00 -2.80 9.50
C THR A 5 16.51 -3.11 9.44
N PHE A 6 15.94 -3.25 8.23
CA PHE A 6 14.56 -3.61 8.00
C PHE A 6 14.47 -4.98 7.31
N PRO A 7 13.60 -5.88 7.78
CA PRO A 7 13.37 -7.14 7.08
C PRO A 7 12.76 -6.93 5.69
N ASP A 8 13.43 -7.45 4.65
CA ASP A 8 13.08 -7.13 3.25
C ASP A 8 12.24 -8.20 2.54
N CYS A 9 12.13 -9.42 3.09
CA CYS A 9 11.30 -10.48 2.51
C CYS A 9 9.81 -10.18 2.69
N ALA A 10 9.03 -10.26 1.62
CA ALA A 10 7.59 -10.05 1.66
C ALA A 10 6.86 -11.12 2.51
N MET A 11 7.46 -12.30 2.75
CA MET A 11 6.80 -13.42 3.46
C MET A 11 7.31 -13.70 4.87
N CYS A 12 8.49 -13.18 5.23
CA CYS A 12 9.10 -13.39 6.55
C CYS A 12 10.09 -12.26 6.86
N ASN A 13 10.82 -12.37 7.96
CA ASN A 13 11.76 -11.33 8.40
C ASN A 13 13.22 -11.58 7.99
N ASN A 14 13.47 -12.48 7.03
CA ASN A 14 14.80 -12.70 6.48
C ASN A 14 15.13 -11.68 5.37
N PRO A 15 16.42 -11.42 5.09
CA PRO A 15 16.84 -10.60 3.97
C PRO A 15 16.33 -11.15 2.62
N ALA A 16 15.82 -10.29 1.76
CA ALA A 16 15.38 -10.68 0.43
C ALA A 16 16.55 -10.78 -0.55
N THR A 17 16.74 -11.96 -1.14
CA THR A 17 17.82 -12.27 -2.09
C THR A 17 17.29 -12.76 -3.44
N PHE A 18 16.00 -13.09 -3.51
CA PHE A 18 15.32 -13.59 -4.70
C PHE A 18 14.31 -12.58 -5.23
N ARG A 19 14.33 -12.39 -6.55
CA ARG A 19 13.33 -11.61 -7.30
C ARG A 19 12.56 -12.49 -8.26
N CYS A 20 11.33 -12.09 -8.56
CA CYS A 20 10.53 -12.72 -9.61
C CYS A 20 11.08 -12.33 -11.00
N SER A 21 11.35 -13.31 -11.85
CA SER A 21 11.90 -13.09 -13.19
C SER A 21 10.90 -12.44 -14.16
N SER A 22 9.60 -12.62 -13.92
CA SER A 22 8.53 -12.09 -14.77
C SER A 22 8.30 -10.60 -14.52
N CYS A 23 7.96 -10.20 -13.29
CA CYS A 23 7.69 -8.79 -13.00
C CYS A 23 8.96 -7.95 -12.84
N ARG A 24 10.13 -8.58 -12.69
CA ARG A 24 11.45 -7.95 -12.50
C ARG A 24 11.49 -6.89 -11.39
N CYS A 25 10.55 -6.99 -10.44
CA CYS A 25 10.58 -6.19 -9.23
C CYS A 25 11.90 -6.43 -8.47
N ARG A 26 12.20 -5.58 -7.48
CA ARG A 26 13.33 -5.76 -6.56
C ARG A 26 13.38 -7.17 -5.95
N ASN A 27 14.47 -7.50 -5.27
CA ASN A 27 14.49 -8.69 -4.42
C ASN A 27 13.38 -8.58 -3.36
N LEU A 28 12.48 -9.55 -3.38
CA LEU A 28 11.25 -9.56 -2.58
C LEU A 28 11.19 -10.77 -1.64
N TYR A 29 11.94 -11.82 -1.92
CA TYR A 29 11.84 -13.07 -1.16
C TYR A 29 13.21 -13.53 -0.71
N CYS A 30 13.29 -14.18 0.44
CA CYS A 30 14.53 -14.84 0.88
C CYS A 30 14.71 -16.24 0.23
N SER A 31 13.67 -16.78 -0.42
CA SER A 31 13.68 -18.11 -1.01
C SER A 31 12.54 -18.29 -2.04
N THR A 32 12.66 -19.30 -2.90
CA THR A 32 11.56 -19.74 -3.78
C THR A 32 10.35 -20.25 -3.00
N SER A 33 10.52 -20.80 -1.79
CA SER A 33 9.39 -21.22 -0.96
C SER A 33 8.55 -20.02 -0.52
N CYS A 34 9.18 -18.92 -0.10
CA CYS A 34 8.49 -17.66 0.21
C CYS A 34 7.77 -17.12 -1.03
N GLN A 35 8.42 -17.11 -2.20
CA GLN A 35 7.78 -16.68 -3.44
C GLN A 35 6.54 -17.53 -3.79
N ARG A 36 6.62 -18.86 -3.66
CA ARG A 36 5.51 -19.78 -3.93
C ARG A 36 4.35 -19.58 -2.97
N ALA A 37 4.64 -19.36 -1.68
CA ALA A 37 3.62 -19.06 -0.69
C ALA A 37 2.88 -17.75 -0.99
N ASP A 38 3.59 -16.74 -1.49
CA ASP A 38 3.01 -15.45 -1.88
C ASP A 38 2.30 -15.48 -3.25
N TRP A 39 2.53 -16.53 -4.06
CA TRP A 39 2.18 -16.53 -5.48
C TRP A 39 0.71 -16.24 -5.77
N LYS A 40 -0.21 -16.70 -4.91
CA LYS A 40 -1.65 -16.44 -5.06
C LYS A 40 -1.96 -14.93 -5.08
N LEU A 41 -1.28 -14.15 -4.25
CA LEU A 41 -1.40 -12.69 -4.20
C LEU A 41 -0.52 -12.04 -5.28
N HIS A 42 0.75 -12.45 -5.37
CA HIS A 42 1.72 -11.89 -6.31
C HIS A 42 1.24 -11.94 -7.76
N LYS A 43 0.63 -13.05 -8.19
CA LYS A 43 0.19 -13.20 -9.58
C LYS A 43 -0.88 -12.20 -10.01
N LEU A 44 -1.59 -11.57 -9.07
CA LEU A 44 -2.63 -10.58 -9.37
C LEU A 44 -2.07 -9.35 -10.08
N LEU A 45 -0.85 -8.92 -9.71
CA LEU A 45 -0.21 -7.75 -10.32
C LEU A 45 1.05 -8.07 -11.12
N CYS A 46 1.58 -9.30 -11.02
CA CYS A 46 2.87 -9.69 -11.59
C CYS A 46 3.00 -9.37 -13.09
N SER A 47 2.01 -9.74 -13.90
CA SER A 47 2.04 -9.52 -15.35
C SER A 47 1.93 -8.05 -15.74
N SER A 48 1.22 -7.24 -14.94
CA SER A 48 1.03 -5.81 -15.19
C SER A 48 2.22 -4.96 -14.76
N ARG A 49 3.00 -5.40 -13.75
CA ARG A 49 4.08 -4.62 -13.15
C ARG A 49 5.10 -4.03 -14.15
N PRO A 50 5.55 -4.75 -15.20
CA PRO A 50 6.48 -4.19 -16.19
C PRO A 50 5.93 -2.96 -16.92
N SER A 51 4.62 -2.90 -17.17
CA SER A 51 3.95 -1.73 -17.78
C SER A 51 3.92 -0.51 -16.86
N PHE A 52 4.29 -0.68 -15.60
CA PHE A 52 4.38 0.39 -14.61
C PHE A 52 5.81 0.58 -14.09
N GLU A 53 6.83 0.20 -14.86
CA GLU A 53 8.22 0.42 -14.47
C GLU A 53 8.60 1.90 -14.54
N THR A 54 8.22 2.57 -15.62
CA THR A 54 8.54 3.98 -15.87
C THR A 54 7.31 4.86 -15.61
N PRO A 55 7.39 5.86 -14.71
CA PRO A 55 6.29 6.80 -14.50
C PRO A 55 6.10 7.69 -15.75
N PRO A 56 4.85 8.02 -16.12
CA PRO A 56 4.58 8.89 -17.28
C PRO A 56 5.01 10.34 -17.03
N THR A 57 5.03 10.79 -15.77
CA THR A 57 5.51 12.13 -15.38
C THR A 57 6.31 12.08 -14.08
N ALA A 58 7.08 13.13 -13.78
CA ALA A 58 7.80 13.26 -12.51
C ALA A 58 6.88 13.31 -11.28
N SER A 59 5.63 13.74 -11.47
CA SER A 59 4.55 13.77 -10.48
C SER A 59 3.73 12.48 -10.43
N SER A 60 4.09 11.46 -11.20
CA SER A 60 3.36 10.20 -11.18
C SER A 60 3.90 9.27 -10.10
N ARG A 61 3.01 8.72 -9.29
CA ARG A 61 3.31 7.73 -8.25
C ARG A 61 2.54 6.46 -8.52
N ARG A 62 3.21 5.32 -8.42
CA ARG A 62 2.56 4.04 -8.68
C ARG A 62 1.76 3.67 -7.43
N ALA A 63 0.45 3.60 -7.56
CA ALA A 63 -0.46 3.17 -6.50
C ALA A 63 -0.97 1.75 -6.75
N ILE A 64 -1.54 1.14 -5.72
CA ILE A 64 -2.32 -0.09 -5.83
C ILE A 64 -3.77 0.24 -5.47
N VAL A 65 -4.70 -0.17 -6.34
CA VAL A 65 -6.13 0.05 -6.13
C VAL A 65 -6.85 -1.29 -6.03
N PHE A 66 -7.75 -1.41 -5.06
CA PHE A 66 -8.67 -2.53 -4.87
C PHE A 66 -10.07 -2.07 -5.25
N LEU A 67 -10.58 -2.53 -6.38
CA LEU A 67 -11.88 -2.11 -6.92
C LEU A 67 -13.03 -3.01 -6.45
N THR A 68 -14.24 -2.45 -6.43
CA THR A 68 -15.45 -3.18 -6.01
C THR A 68 -15.79 -4.35 -6.94
N ASN A 69 -15.36 -4.29 -8.20
CA ASN A 69 -15.55 -5.37 -9.18
C ASN A 69 -14.62 -6.58 -9.01
N GLY A 70 -13.73 -6.60 -8.00
CA GLY A 70 -12.81 -7.72 -7.77
C GLY A 70 -11.41 -7.55 -8.36
N GLU A 71 -11.16 -6.44 -9.06
CA GLU A 71 -9.86 -6.12 -9.65
C GLU A 71 -8.92 -5.51 -8.61
N VAL A 72 -7.69 -6.05 -8.53
CA VAL A 72 -6.55 -5.39 -7.88
C VAL A 72 -5.64 -4.94 -9.02
N LYS A 73 -5.30 -3.66 -9.10
CA LYS A 73 -4.44 -3.14 -10.17
C LYS A 73 -3.45 -2.08 -9.72
N PHE A 74 -2.38 -1.95 -10.51
CA PHE A 74 -1.55 -0.75 -10.48
C PHE A 74 -2.25 0.40 -11.19
N THR A 75 -1.96 1.61 -10.74
CA THR A 75 -2.34 2.85 -11.43
C THR A 75 -1.26 3.92 -11.20
N TRP A 76 -1.24 4.93 -12.06
CA TRP A 76 -0.44 6.13 -11.86
C TRP A 76 -1.32 7.20 -11.22
N GLU A 77 -0.95 7.62 -10.02
CA GLU A 77 -1.57 8.75 -9.33
C GLU A 77 -0.72 9.99 -9.53
N THR A 78 -1.37 11.12 -9.77
CA THR A 78 -0.71 12.41 -9.77
C THR A 78 -0.54 12.90 -8.34
N THR A 79 0.65 13.41 -8.05
CA THR A 79 0.96 14.14 -6.83
C THR A 79 1.38 15.58 -7.14
N GLU A 80 1.09 16.47 -6.21
CA GLU A 80 1.47 17.87 -6.29
C GLU A 80 2.16 18.31 -5.00
N MET A 81 3.09 19.24 -5.13
CA MET A 81 3.63 19.93 -3.97
C MET A 81 2.57 20.92 -3.47
N LYS A 82 2.19 20.79 -2.21
CA LYS A 82 1.35 21.73 -1.47
C LYS A 82 2.22 22.49 -0.49
N THR A 83 1.83 23.72 -0.18
CA THR A 83 2.50 24.58 0.79
C THR A 83 1.46 25.00 1.82
N ASP A 84 1.81 24.92 3.10
CA ASP A 84 1.00 25.45 4.18
C ASP A 84 1.04 26.97 4.11
N ASN A 85 -0.12 27.62 4.21
CA ASN A 85 -0.17 29.07 4.22
C ASN A 85 0.33 29.67 5.54
N ASP A 86 0.28 28.91 6.64
CA ASP A 86 0.55 29.40 7.98
C ASP A 86 2.04 29.26 8.34
N ASP A 87 2.68 28.14 8.01
CA ASP A 87 4.08 27.85 8.37
C ASP A 87 5.02 27.66 7.17
N GLY A 88 4.50 27.72 5.94
CA GLY A 88 5.28 27.56 4.71
C GLY A 88 5.82 26.15 4.50
N VAL A 89 5.39 25.16 5.29
CA VAL A 89 5.80 23.77 5.13
C VAL A 89 5.34 23.27 3.77
N ILE A 90 6.24 22.64 3.04
CA ILE A 90 5.94 22.04 1.73
C ILE A 90 5.77 20.53 1.94
N TRP A 91 4.76 19.92 1.31
CA TRP A 91 4.59 18.47 1.27
C TRP A 91 4.09 18.00 -0.09
N GLU A 92 4.44 16.77 -0.46
CA GLU A 92 3.81 16.13 -1.62
C GLU A 92 2.45 15.56 -1.21
N SER A 93 1.40 15.82 -1.99
CA SER A 93 0.04 15.32 -1.75
C SER A 93 -0.52 14.69 -3.02
N PRO A 94 -1.19 13.52 -2.93
CA PRO A 94 -1.95 12.99 -4.06
C PRO A 94 -3.12 13.91 -4.39
N VAL A 95 -3.44 14.03 -5.67
CA VAL A 95 -4.58 14.80 -6.19
C VAL A 95 -5.49 13.91 -7.04
N GLY A 96 -6.76 14.29 -7.17
CA GLY A 96 -7.71 13.52 -7.97
C GLY A 96 -8.13 12.20 -7.33
N ILE A 97 -8.01 12.07 -6.00
CA ILE A 97 -8.30 10.81 -5.28
C ILE A 97 -9.80 10.57 -5.11
N GLU A 98 -10.59 11.65 -5.15
CA GLU A 98 -12.05 11.66 -5.09
C GLU A 98 -12.71 10.86 -6.22
N LYS A 99 -12.00 10.63 -7.34
CA LYS A 99 -12.45 9.78 -8.45
C LYS A 99 -12.76 8.34 -8.00
N TYR A 100 -12.14 7.86 -6.92
CA TYR A 100 -12.38 6.53 -6.37
C TYR A 100 -13.63 6.46 -5.48
N PHE A 101 -14.10 7.61 -5.00
CA PHE A 101 -15.12 7.70 -3.95
C PHE A 101 -16.35 8.48 -4.41
N GLY A 102 -16.54 8.67 -5.72
CA GLY A 102 -17.69 9.39 -6.26
C GLY A 102 -17.82 10.84 -5.75
N GLY A 103 -16.69 11.48 -5.41
CA GLY A 103 -16.69 12.82 -4.80
C GLY A 103 -16.95 12.85 -3.29
N GLN A 104 -17.20 11.70 -2.65
CA GLN A 104 -17.41 11.61 -1.20
C GLN A 104 -16.11 11.80 -0.42
N ARG A 105 -16.26 12.11 0.87
CA ARG A 105 -15.12 12.27 1.78
C ARG A 105 -14.40 10.94 1.92
N SER A 106 -13.09 10.96 1.67
CA SER A 106 -12.23 9.82 1.95
C SER A 106 -11.56 9.99 3.30
N HIS A 107 -11.31 8.87 3.96
CA HIS A 107 -10.46 8.78 5.12
C HIS A 107 -9.11 8.19 4.72
N THR A 108 -8.04 8.66 5.35
CA THR A 108 -6.69 8.16 5.13
C THR A 108 -6.14 7.55 6.40
N LYS A 109 -5.73 6.29 6.31
CA LYS A 109 -4.96 5.62 7.36
C LYS A 109 -3.50 5.53 6.97
N LEU A 110 -2.65 6.17 7.77
CA LEU A 110 -1.22 5.97 7.74
C LEU A 110 -0.82 4.84 8.69
N TYR A 111 -0.01 3.90 8.21
CA TYR A 111 0.57 2.87 9.07
C TYR A 111 1.98 2.48 8.63
N HIS A 112 2.77 2.04 9.60
CA HIS A 112 4.17 1.65 9.40
C HIS A 112 4.53 0.37 10.16
N ASN A 113 3.54 -0.42 10.58
CA ASN A 113 3.73 -1.68 11.26
C ASN A 113 2.88 -2.76 10.58
N ASN A 114 3.49 -3.89 10.25
CA ASN A 114 2.81 -5.10 9.84
C ASN A 114 2.70 -6.04 11.05
N ILE A 115 1.52 -6.04 11.67
CA ILE A 115 1.23 -6.84 12.86
C ILE A 115 1.19 -8.33 12.53
N VAL A 116 0.68 -8.70 11.34
CA VAL A 116 0.62 -10.11 10.88
C VAL A 116 2.02 -10.74 10.84
N ARG A 117 3.05 -9.94 10.59
CA ARG A 117 4.45 -10.38 10.44
C ARG A 117 5.36 -9.92 11.57
N GLY A 118 4.83 -9.19 12.55
CA GLY A 118 5.58 -8.68 13.69
C GLY A 118 6.77 -7.80 13.28
N ARG A 119 6.58 -6.88 12.33
CA ARG A 119 7.66 -5.97 11.87
C ARG A 119 7.21 -4.53 11.65
N SER A 120 8.16 -3.60 11.75
CA SER A 120 7.99 -2.24 11.25
C SER A 120 8.38 -2.14 9.78
N LEU A 121 7.67 -1.27 9.06
CA LEU A 121 7.88 -0.95 7.66
C LEU A 121 8.92 0.16 7.54
N LYS A 122 9.76 0.03 6.52
CA LYS A 122 10.75 1.04 6.15
C LYS A 122 10.04 2.31 5.68
N GLU A 123 9.10 2.18 4.76
CA GLU A 123 8.21 3.25 4.28
C GLU A 123 6.85 3.23 5.01
N ILE A 124 6.14 4.35 5.02
CA ILE A 124 4.78 4.45 5.56
C ILE A 124 3.81 4.10 4.43
N ILE A 125 2.78 3.31 4.69
CA ILE A 125 1.69 3.09 3.75
C ILE A 125 0.56 4.09 4.05
N ASP A 126 0.13 4.79 3.01
CA ASP A 126 -1.05 5.64 2.94
C ASP A 126 -2.18 4.83 2.31
N LEU A 127 -3.11 4.36 3.15
CA LEU A 127 -4.31 3.65 2.71
C LEU A 127 -5.51 4.58 2.79
N CYS A 128 -6.02 4.93 1.62
CA CYS A 128 -7.18 5.79 1.45
C CYS A 128 -8.43 4.95 1.15
N PHE A 129 -9.53 5.23 1.85
CA PHE A 129 -10.77 4.47 1.78
C PHE A 129 -11.98 5.35 2.10
N ASN A 130 -13.17 4.89 1.74
CA ASN A 130 -14.43 5.51 2.18
C ASN A 130 -14.75 5.04 3.60
N ASP A 131 -15.00 5.95 4.53
CA ASP A 131 -15.34 5.65 5.93
C ASP A 131 -16.86 5.79 6.20
N ASP A 132 -17.60 6.43 5.28
CA ASP A 132 -19.05 6.63 5.37
C ASP A 132 -19.85 5.44 4.79
N PHE A 133 -19.19 4.32 4.52
CA PHE A 133 -19.76 3.19 3.80
C PHE A 133 -20.98 2.53 4.45
N SER A 134 -21.17 2.76 5.76
CA SER A 134 -22.30 2.22 6.51
C SER A 134 -23.59 3.00 6.29
N VAL A 135 -23.49 4.22 5.76
CA VAL A 135 -24.63 5.15 5.59
C VAL A 135 -24.88 5.55 4.14
N ASP A 136 -23.93 5.30 3.23
CA ASP A 136 -24.01 5.77 1.84
C ASP A 136 -24.37 4.70 0.80
N GLY A 137 -24.58 3.45 1.23
CA GLY A 137 -24.94 2.35 0.32
C GLY A 137 -23.78 1.82 -0.54
N SER A 138 -22.53 2.15 -0.21
CA SER A 138 -21.33 1.71 -0.96
C SER A 138 -21.29 0.20 -1.19
N GLU A 139 -20.91 -0.20 -2.41
CA GLU A 139 -20.79 -1.60 -2.79
C GLU A 139 -19.68 -2.33 -2.01
N LYS A 140 -19.86 -3.63 -1.82
CA LYS A 140 -18.85 -4.53 -1.24
C LYS A 140 -17.58 -4.52 -2.09
N ASN A 141 -16.42 -4.41 -1.45
CA ASN A 141 -15.15 -4.48 -2.16
C ASN A 141 -14.77 -5.94 -2.43
N LEU A 142 -15.14 -6.46 -3.61
CA LEU A 142 -14.85 -7.84 -3.98
C LEU A 142 -13.34 -8.11 -4.12
N ALA A 143 -12.52 -7.09 -4.40
CA ALA A 143 -11.07 -7.25 -4.50
C ALA A 143 -10.46 -7.54 -3.12
N VAL A 144 -10.96 -6.89 -2.06
CA VAL A 144 -10.56 -7.20 -0.68
C VAL A 144 -11.04 -8.59 -0.27
N CYS A 145 -12.28 -8.96 -0.64
CA CYS A 145 -12.82 -10.28 -0.35
C CYS A 145 -12.00 -11.41 -0.98
N LYS A 146 -11.46 -11.16 -2.17
CA LYS A 146 -10.60 -12.11 -2.89
C LYS A 146 -9.23 -12.33 -2.23
N VAL A 147 -8.70 -11.34 -1.52
CA VAL A 147 -7.32 -11.39 -0.97
C VAL A 147 -7.27 -11.60 0.54
N VAL A 148 -8.34 -11.34 1.26
CA VAL A 148 -8.46 -11.57 2.71
C VAL A 148 -9.42 -12.72 2.97
N GLN A 149 -8.92 -13.81 3.57
CA GLN A 149 -9.73 -14.99 3.89
C GLN A 149 -10.84 -14.64 4.89
N GLY A 150 -12.06 -15.12 4.63
CA GLY A 150 -13.23 -14.96 5.50
C GLY A 150 -13.80 -13.53 5.53
N MET A 151 -13.38 -12.69 4.60
CA MET A 151 -13.91 -11.33 4.45
C MET A 151 -15.35 -11.34 3.88
N ASP A 152 -15.80 -12.43 3.28
CA ASP A 152 -17.13 -12.60 2.72
C ASP A 152 -18.14 -13.33 3.63
N ASP A 153 -17.73 -13.77 4.83
CA ASP A 153 -18.51 -14.59 5.77
C ASP A 153 -19.62 -13.83 6.54
N GLY A 154 -20.15 -12.73 6.00
CA GLY A 154 -21.30 -12.02 6.58
C GLY A 154 -21.01 -11.09 7.78
N GLY A 155 -19.73 -10.82 8.10
CA GLY A 155 -19.32 -9.87 9.15
C GLY A 155 -18.94 -8.48 8.61
N ALA A 156 -18.11 -7.72 9.34
CA ALA A 156 -17.54 -6.46 8.85
C ALA A 156 -16.75 -6.67 7.54
N VAL A 157 -17.07 -5.88 6.51
CA VAL A 157 -16.50 -5.96 5.16
C VAL A 157 -16.09 -4.58 4.67
N TRP A 158 -14.94 -4.49 4.00
CA TRP A 158 -14.53 -3.29 3.28
C TRP A 158 -15.48 -2.99 2.11
N ARG A 159 -15.90 -1.73 2.00
CA ARG A 159 -16.78 -1.22 0.96
C ARG A 159 -16.12 -0.06 0.23
N ALA A 160 -16.63 0.24 -0.97
CA ALA A 160 -16.04 1.17 -1.93
C ALA A 160 -14.60 0.76 -2.35
N PRO A 161 -14.02 1.39 -3.39
CA PRO A 161 -12.63 1.17 -3.74
C PRO A 161 -11.65 1.54 -2.61
N LEU A 162 -10.48 0.90 -2.56
CA LEU A 162 -9.36 1.29 -1.70
C LEU A 162 -8.16 1.70 -2.56
N ARG A 163 -7.42 2.72 -2.14
CA ARG A 163 -6.20 3.17 -2.82
C ARG A 163 -5.04 3.20 -1.83
N ALA A 164 -3.98 2.46 -2.14
CA ALA A 164 -2.75 2.45 -1.38
C ALA A 164 -1.61 3.16 -2.12
N LEU A 165 -0.92 4.04 -1.42
CA LEU A 165 0.34 4.68 -1.79
C LEU A 165 1.39 4.41 -0.72
N LYS A 166 2.67 4.61 -1.04
CA LYS A 166 3.74 4.60 -0.03
C LYS A 166 4.39 5.97 0.11
N GLN A 167 4.46 6.45 1.33
CA GLN A 167 5.22 7.64 1.69
C GLN A 167 6.63 7.20 2.09
N THR A 168 7.63 7.76 1.42
CA THR A 168 9.02 7.51 1.77
C THR A 168 9.37 8.34 3.01
N LYS A 169 9.81 7.67 4.08
CA LYS A 169 10.26 8.38 5.28
C LYS A 169 11.53 9.16 4.96
N SER A 170 11.49 10.45 5.29
CA SER A 170 12.68 11.29 5.51
C SER A 170 13.25 11.20 6.92
N TRP A 171 12.77 10.26 7.76
CA TRP A 171 13.14 10.17 9.17
C TRP A 171 14.55 9.61 9.37
N VAL A 172 15.52 10.49 9.58
CA VAL A 172 16.84 10.16 10.12
C VAL A 172 16.81 10.36 11.64
N GLY A 173 16.61 9.26 12.39
CA GLY A 173 16.87 9.20 13.83
C GLY A 173 16.04 10.14 14.72
N ASN A 174 16.22 9.99 16.02
CA ASN A 174 15.48 10.74 17.06
C ASN A 174 15.97 12.19 17.20
N GLN A 175 16.55 12.78 16.14
CA GLN A 175 17.17 14.08 16.15
C GLN A 175 16.50 14.97 15.11
N ARG A 176 15.98 16.10 15.59
CA ARG A 176 15.21 17.13 14.87
C ARG A 176 15.99 17.88 13.77
N SER A 177 17.03 17.30 13.16
CA SER A 177 17.99 18.07 12.36
C SER A 177 18.47 17.33 11.11
N ARG A 178 17.69 17.48 10.05
CA ARG A 178 18.02 18.26 8.84
C ARG A 178 16.86 18.03 7.88
N MET A 179 16.29 19.13 7.39
CA MET A 179 15.27 19.17 6.37
C MET A 179 15.66 18.18 5.25
N ASN A 180 14.88 17.12 5.06
CA ASN A 180 14.71 16.64 3.71
C ASN A 180 13.68 17.58 3.09
N GLU A 181 13.92 17.96 1.84
CA GLU A 181 13.23 19.03 1.13
C GLU A 181 11.73 18.78 0.90
N THR A 182 11.18 17.61 1.25
CA THR A 182 9.74 17.32 1.42
C THR A 182 9.49 15.82 1.70
N PRO A 183 8.44 15.42 2.48
CA PRO A 183 7.97 14.04 2.50
C PRO A 183 7.41 13.70 1.11
N GLY A 184 8.07 12.75 0.43
CA GLY A 184 7.65 12.29 -0.89
C GLY A 184 6.87 10.97 -0.86
N TYR A 185 6.21 10.68 -1.96
CA TYR A 185 5.64 9.39 -2.29
C TYR A 185 6.61 8.57 -3.14
N GLY A 186 6.66 7.27 -2.91
CA GLY A 186 7.37 6.31 -3.75
C GLY A 186 6.45 5.57 -4.71
N HIS A 187 7.01 4.60 -5.43
CA HIS A 187 6.25 3.73 -6.33
C HIS A 187 5.96 2.37 -5.67
N MET A 188 4.68 2.10 -5.37
CA MET A 188 4.23 0.83 -4.77
C MET A 188 4.72 -0.37 -5.57
N ASP A 189 5.11 -1.45 -4.92
CA ASP A 189 5.57 -2.68 -5.56
C ASP A 189 4.87 -3.93 -5.01
N MET A 190 5.34 -5.11 -5.40
CA MET A 190 4.71 -6.37 -5.01
C MET A 190 4.88 -6.68 -3.52
N GLY A 191 5.92 -6.16 -2.88
CA GLY A 191 6.09 -6.24 -1.42
C GLY A 191 5.09 -5.33 -0.73
N ASP A 192 4.90 -4.12 -1.25
CA ASP A 192 3.90 -3.18 -0.71
C ASP A 192 2.47 -3.73 -0.84
N LEU A 193 2.15 -4.47 -1.93
CA LEU A 193 0.88 -5.21 -2.06
C LEU A 193 0.65 -6.14 -0.86
N ARG A 194 1.70 -6.87 -0.45
CA ARG A 194 1.64 -7.78 0.68
C ARG A 194 1.44 -7.03 1.99
N GLU A 195 2.10 -5.90 2.19
CA GLU A 195 1.89 -5.05 3.38
C GLU A 195 0.45 -4.53 3.48
N VAL A 196 -0.19 -4.20 2.35
CA VAL A 196 -1.59 -3.77 2.32
C VAL A 196 -2.53 -4.93 2.67
N VAL A 197 -2.34 -6.09 2.06
CA VAL A 197 -3.22 -7.25 2.35
C VAL A 197 -3.06 -7.75 3.79
N ASP A 198 -1.85 -7.71 4.34
CA ASP A 198 -1.61 -8.07 5.73
C ASP A 198 -2.30 -7.08 6.69
N TYR A 199 -2.29 -5.77 6.39
CA TYR A 199 -3.07 -4.77 7.14
C TYR A 199 -4.58 -5.08 7.12
N LEU A 200 -5.14 -5.32 5.93
CA LEU A 200 -6.56 -5.65 5.77
C LEU A 200 -6.94 -6.94 6.52
N THR A 201 -6.02 -7.91 6.55
CA THR A 201 -6.17 -9.15 7.33
C THR A 201 -6.16 -8.88 8.83
N SER A 202 -5.26 -8.03 9.34
CA SER A 202 -5.26 -7.67 10.77
C SER A 202 -6.51 -6.90 11.19
N TRP A 203 -7.01 -6.02 10.32
CA TRP A 203 -8.26 -5.29 10.57
C TRP A 203 -9.45 -6.25 10.70
N LYS A 204 -9.50 -7.27 9.84
CA LYS A 204 -10.58 -8.28 9.91
C LYS A 204 -10.55 -9.08 11.21
N ARG A 205 -9.35 -9.43 11.70
CA ARG A 205 -9.20 -10.14 12.98
C ARG A 205 -9.68 -9.28 14.14
N ALA A 206 -9.24 -8.02 14.19
CA ALA A 206 -9.63 -7.10 15.25
C ALA A 206 -11.16 -6.90 15.31
N THR A 207 -11.82 -6.80 14.15
CA THR A 207 -13.30 -6.65 14.07
C THR A 207 -14.09 -7.92 14.39
N MET A 208 -13.46 -9.09 14.44
CA MET A 208 -14.10 -10.34 14.90
C MET A 208 -13.96 -10.54 16.42
N GLU A 209 -13.02 -9.86 17.06
CA GLU A 209 -12.77 -9.92 18.51
C GLU A 209 -13.57 -8.86 19.29
N THR A 210 -14.32 -7.99 18.59
CA THR A 210 -15.19 -6.95 19.15
C THR A 210 -16.66 -7.36 19.04
#